data_AF-W2YDT4-F1
#
_entry.id   AF-W2YDT4-F1
#
_cell.length_a   1.000
_cell.length_b   1.000
_cell.length_c   1.000
_cell.angle_alpha   90.00
_cell.angle_beta   90.00
_cell.angle_gamma   90.00
#
_symmetry.space_group_name_H-M   'P 1'
#
loop_
_entity.id
_entity.type
_entity.pdbx_description
1 polymer ?
#
loop_
_entity_poly.entity_id
_entity_poly.type
_entity_poly.pdbx_seq_one_letter_code
_entity_poly.pdbx_strand_id
1 'polypeptide(L)'
;MVEAKRSSKNRPAGIPELKCTSIAKPPRRPDFNVLDLGFFSSIQAHQYRKRVYNVEQLVDAVESGFVELKSVTLSKSFITLQSVLEQAMLDRGGNTYKIPHLGKDKWVRLGDLLLSLPCSSETVKIGKAALDDVVV
;
A
#
# COMPACT_ATOMS: atom_id res chain seq x y z
N MET A 1 2.66 13.75 -30.72
CA MET A 1 1.80 12.82 -31.48
C MET A 1 2.20 11.42 -31.03
N VAL A 2 1.41 10.67 -30.27
CA VAL A 2 0.13 10.08 -30.65
C VAL A 2 -0.82 10.05 -29.45
N GLU A 3 -1.99 10.65 -29.59
CA GLU A 3 -3.08 10.56 -28.62
C GLU A 3 -3.92 9.32 -28.99
N ALA A 4 -3.95 8.31 -28.12
CA ALA A 4 -4.72 7.09 -28.34
C ALA A 4 -6.21 7.34 -28.06
N LYS A 5 -6.95 7.78 -29.08
CA LYS A 5 -8.42 7.80 -29.03
C LYS A 5 -8.93 6.36 -29.03
N ARG A 6 -9.24 5.80 -27.86
CA ARG A 6 -10.01 4.56 -27.75
C ARG A 6 -11.40 4.80 -28.33
N SER A 7 -11.68 4.15 -29.47
CA SER A 7 -12.98 4.18 -30.14
C SER A 7 -14.04 3.53 -29.24
N SER A 8 -14.91 4.36 -28.65
CA SER A 8 -16.03 3.97 -27.79
C SER A 8 -17.24 3.43 -28.58
N LYS A 9 -17.23 3.51 -29.92
CA LYS A 9 -18.45 3.39 -30.74
C LYS A 9 -19.04 1.98 -30.91
N ASN A 10 -18.37 0.91 -30.47
CA ASN A 10 -18.84 -0.48 -30.66
C ASN A 10 -18.98 -1.29 -29.35
N ARG A 11 -19.14 -0.66 -28.18
CA ARG A 11 -19.30 -1.42 -26.92
C ARG A 11 -20.74 -1.93 -26.76
N PRO A 12 -20.97 -3.24 -26.52
CA PRO A 12 -22.32 -3.76 -26.26
C PRO A 12 -22.91 -3.08 -25.02
N ALA A 13 -24.17 -2.65 -25.13
CA ALA A 13 -24.90 -1.98 -24.06
C ALA A 13 -25.05 -2.94 -22.86
N GLY A 14 -24.65 -2.49 -21.66
CA GLY A 14 -24.87 -3.21 -20.41
C GLY A 14 -23.61 -3.66 -19.65
N ILE A 15 -22.40 -3.45 -20.18
CA ILE A 15 -21.17 -3.70 -19.40
C ILE A 15 -20.94 -2.50 -18.47
N PRO A 16 -20.95 -2.68 -17.14
CA PRO A 16 -20.61 -1.60 -16.22
C PRO A 16 -19.20 -1.11 -16.52
N GLU A 17 -19.06 0.20 -16.73
CA GLU A 17 -17.76 0.80 -16.96
C GLU A 17 -16.94 0.73 -15.67
N LEU A 18 -15.88 -0.06 -15.70
CA LEU A 18 -14.91 -0.13 -14.61
C LEU A 18 -14.17 1.22 -14.54
N LYS A 19 -14.66 2.11 -13.69
CA LYS A 19 -14.01 3.38 -13.40
C LYS A 19 -12.85 3.14 -12.44
N CYS A 20 -11.67 2.87 -12.99
CA CYS A 20 -10.43 2.75 -12.23
C CYS A 20 -9.73 4.12 -12.18
N THR A 21 -9.53 4.67 -10.98
CA THR A 21 -8.73 5.88 -10.78
C THR A 21 -7.29 5.46 -10.49
N SER A 22 -6.35 5.78 -11.38
CA SER A 22 -4.93 5.52 -11.14
C SER A 22 -4.37 6.53 -10.13
N ILE A 23 -3.86 6.06 -9.01
CA ILE A 23 -3.14 6.89 -8.04
C ILE A 23 -1.68 6.98 -8.48
N ALA A 24 -1.10 8.18 -8.46
CA ALA A 24 0.30 8.38 -8.80
C ALA A 24 1.22 7.69 -7.79
N LYS A 25 2.21 6.94 -8.30
CA LYS A 25 3.26 6.30 -7.49
C LYS A 25 4.63 6.68 -8.07
N PRO A 26 5.55 7.22 -7.26
CA PRO A 26 6.89 7.53 -7.70
C PRO A 26 7.66 6.25 -8.12
N PRO A 27 8.57 6.35 -9.11
CA PRO A 27 9.37 5.22 -9.56
C PRO A 27 10.27 4.69 -8.43
N ARG A 28 10.49 3.36 -8.41
CA ARG A 28 11.39 2.66 -7.48
C ARG A 28 11.06 2.81 -5.99
N ARG A 29 9.79 3.02 -5.65
CA ARG A 29 9.32 3.16 -4.25
C ARG A 29 8.40 2.03 -3.81
N PRO A 30 8.92 0.80 -3.60
CA PRO A 30 8.08 -0.35 -3.22
C PRO A 30 7.30 -0.09 -1.91
N ASP A 31 7.89 0.66 -0.99
CA ASP A 31 7.32 1.08 0.28
C ASP A 31 6.04 1.94 0.17
N PHE A 32 5.76 2.51 -1.01
CA PHE A 32 4.52 3.25 -1.29
C PHE A 32 3.39 2.35 -1.82
N ASN A 33 3.59 1.03 -1.84
CA ASN A 33 2.56 0.07 -2.18
C ASN A 33 2.25 -0.78 -0.94
N VAL A 34 1.00 -0.75 -0.47
CA VAL A 34 0.57 -1.54 0.69
C VAL A 34 0.82 -3.04 0.50
N LEU A 35 0.73 -3.52 -0.74
CA LEU A 35 0.93 -4.93 -1.06
C LEU A 35 2.39 -5.35 -0.84
N ASP A 36 3.34 -4.56 -1.37
CA ASP A 36 4.77 -4.79 -1.21
C ASP A 36 5.24 -4.53 0.23
N LEU A 37 4.69 -3.49 0.88
CA LEU A 37 5.11 -3.03 2.20
C LEU A 37 4.88 -4.06 3.31
N GLY A 38 3.83 -4.89 3.21
CA GLY A 38 3.53 -5.83 4.27
C GLY A 38 2.58 -6.97 3.94
N PHE A 39 1.75 -6.85 2.91
CA PHE A 39 0.76 -7.89 2.62
C PHE A 39 1.43 -9.16 2.07
N PHE A 40 2.23 -9.04 1.02
CA PHE A 40 2.92 -10.20 0.42
C PHE A 40 3.93 -10.82 1.37
N SER A 41 4.68 -10.02 2.12
CA SER A 41 5.62 -10.53 3.12
C SER A 41 4.92 -11.29 4.24
N SER A 42 3.70 -10.89 4.60
CA SER A 42 2.89 -11.63 5.58
C SER A 42 2.45 -13.00 5.04
N ILE A 43 1.94 -13.07 3.81
CA ILE A 43 1.56 -14.34 3.17
C ILE A 43 2.79 -15.25 3.04
N GLN A 44 3.92 -14.68 2.62
CA GLN A 44 5.18 -15.40 2.47
C GLN A 44 5.67 -15.97 3.82
N ALA A 45 5.51 -15.23 4.92
CA ALA A 45 5.84 -15.72 6.25
C ALA A 45 4.97 -16.91 6.69
N HIS A 46 3.71 -17.00 6.22
CA HIS A 46 2.86 -18.18 6.41
C HIS A 46 3.34 -19.34 5.52
N GLN A 47 3.63 -19.07 4.24
CA GLN A 47 4.12 -20.07 3.29
C GLN A 47 5.44 -20.71 3.76
N TYR A 48 6.38 -19.94 4.32
CA TYR A 48 7.66 -20.45 4.83
C TYR A 48 7.54 -21.49 5.96
N ARG A 49 6.39 -21.58 6.62
CA ARG A 49 6.14 -22.60 7.66
C ARG A 49 5.74 -23.95 7.08
N LYS A 50 5.44 -24.02 5.78
CA LYS A 50 5.03 -25.22 5.05
C LYS A 50 6.20 -25.73 4.23
N ARG A 51 6.38 -27.06 4.19
CA ARG A 51 7.37 -27.68 3.29
C ARG A 51 6.73 -27.88 1.93
N VAL A 52 7.42 -27.40 0.90
CA VAL A 52 6.90 -27.32 -0.47
C VAL A 52 7.98 -27.87 -1.41
N TYR A 53 7.61 -28.78 -2.31
CA TYR A 53 8.58 -29.47 -3.18
C TYR A 53 8.29 -29.30 -4.68
N ASN A 54 7.16 -28.71 -5.04
CA ASN A 54 6.78 -28.42 -6.42
C ASN A 54 5.90 -27.16 -6.49
N VAL A 55 5.53 -26.77 -7.71
CA VAL A 55 4.79 -25.52 -7.97
C VAL A 55 3.36 -25.64 -7.46
N GLU A 56 2.73 -26.80 -7.60
CA GLU A 56 1.34 -27.05 -7.18
C GLU A 56 1.21 -26.86 -5.65
N GLN A 57 2.11 -27.48 -4.88
CA GLN A 57 2.16 -27.30 -3.44
C GLN A 57 2.47 -25.86 -3.04
N LEU A 58 3.22 -25.11 -3.87
CA LEU A 58 3.52 -23.70 -3.60
C LEU A 58 2.27 -22.85 -3.75
N VAL A 59 1.50 -23.08 -4.81
CA VAL A 59 0.20 -22.42 -5.02
C VAL A 59 -0.73 -22.72 -3.84
N ASP A 60 -0.88 -24.00 -3.47
CA ASP A 60 -1.72 -24.40 -2.33
C ASP A 60 -1.27 -23.74 -1.01
N ALA A 61 0.04 -23.64 -0.79
CA ALA A 61 0.60 -23.01 0.40
C ALA A 61 0.34 -21.50 0.44
N VAL A 62 0.44 -20.82 -0.70
CA VAL A 62 0.15 -19.38 -0.83
C VAL A 62 -1.34 -19.10 -0.66
N GLU A 63 -2.21 -19.88 -1.31
CA GLU A 63 -3.68 -19.77 -1.17
C GLU A 63 -4.11 -20.00 0.27
N SER A 64 -3.61 -21.05 0.90
CA SER A 64 -3.88 -21.31 2.31
C SER A 64 -3.35 -20.18 3.20
N GLY A 65 -2.15 -19.66 2.91
CA GLY A 65 -1.57 -18.53 3.63
C GLY A 65 -2.42 -17.27 3.51
N PHE A 66 -3.03 -17.01 2.35
CA PHE A 66 -3.98 -15.92 2.15
C PHE A 66 -5.25 -16.10 2.97
N VAL A 67 -5.84 -17.31 2.98
CA VAL A 67 -7.06 -17.62 3.77
C VAL A 67 -6.80 -17.54 5.28
N GLU A 68 -5.65 -18.01 5.74
CA GLU A 68 -5.24 -17.96 7.15
C GLU A 68 -4.92 -16.54 7.62
N LEU A 69 -4.59 -15.62 6.71
CA LEU A 69 -4.15 -14.28 7.06
C LEU A 69 -5.30 -13.47 7.64
N LYS A 70 -5.14 -13.04 8.89
CA LYS A 70 -6.13 -12.19 9.55
C LYS A 70 -6.24 -10.84 8.84
N SER A 71 -7.46 -10.37 8.59
CA SER A 71 -7.74 -9.06 7.99
C SER A 71 -7.05 -7.89 8.71
N VAL A 72 -6.88 -8.00 10.04
CA VAL A 72 -6.16 -7.03 10.85
C VAL A 72 -4.71 -6.81 10.40
N THR A 73 -4.07 -7.79 9.78
CA THR A 73 -2.72 -7.64 9.22
C THR A 73 -2.72 -6.61 8.11
N LEU A 74 -3.71 -6.67 7.20
CA LEU A 74 -3.84 -5.68 6.13
C LEU A 74 -4.11 -4.28 6.68
N SER A 75 -4.96 -4.15 7.71
CA SER A 75 -5.20 -2.87 8.39
C SER A 75 -3.92 -2.29 8.99
N LYS A 76 -3.07 -3.13 9.60
CA LYS A 76 -1.75 -2.70 10.11
C LYS A 76 -0.82 -2.24 8.99
N SER A 77 -0.87 -2.88 7.82
CA SER A 77 -0.10 -2.47 6.64
C SER A 77 -0.53 -1.10 6.13
N PHE A 78 -1.84 -0.80 6.07
CA PHE A 78 -2.34 0.54 5.72
C PHE A 78 -1.87 1.61 6.68
N ILE A 79 -1.92 1.35 7.99
CA ILE A 79 -1.42 2.29 9.01
C ILE A 79 0.08 2.51 8.88
N THR A 80 0.83 1.46 8.53
CA THR A 80 2.27 1.58 8.26
C THR A 80 2.54 2.40 6.99
N LEU A 81 1.74 2.21 5.93
CA LEU A 81 1.85 3.00 4.71
C LEU A 81 1.64 4.49 4.98
N GLN A 82 0.65 4.85 5.79
CA GLN A 82 0.41 6.26 6.16
C GLN A 82 1.62 6.85 6.90
N SER A 83 2.24 6.11 7.82
CA SER A 83 3.46 6.56 8.48
C SER A 83 4.67 6.67 7.53
N VAL A 84 4.78 5.77 6.55
CA VAL A 84 5.84 5.81 5.54
C VAL A 84 5.69 7.04 4.64
N LEU A 85 4.46 7.36 4.22
CA LEU A 85 4.17 8.57 3.45
C LEU A 85 4.53 9.84 4.23
N GLU A 86 4.21 9.88 5.53
CA GLU A 86 4.63 10.97 6.40
C GLU A 86 6.17 11.09 6.50
N GLN A 87 6.86 9.99 6.78
CA GLN A 87 8.33 10.00 6.84
C GLN A 87 8.98 10.42 5.53
N ALA A 88 8.41 10.02 4.39
CA ALA A 88 8.89 10.45 3.09
C ALA A 88 8.69 11.95 2.85
N MET A 89 7.58 12.52 3.33
CA MET A 89 7.37 13.97 3.27
C MET A 89 8.37 14.72 4.15
N LEU A 90 8.64 14.23 5.37
CA LEU A 90 9.66 14.79 6.26
C LEU A 90 11.07 14.70 5.67
N ASP A 91 11.38 13.61 4.96
CA ASP A 91 12.64 13.42 4.21
C ASP A 91 12.63 14.10 2.82
N ARG A 92 11.66 15.00 2.55
CA ARG A 92 11.54 15.76 1.30
C ARG A 92 11.57 14.88 0.03
N GLY A 93 10.91 13.72 0.09
CA GLY A 93 10.86 12.74 -0.99
C GLY A 93 12.03 11.75 -1.02
N GLY A 94 12.98 11.85 -0.09
CA GLY A 94 14.06 10.90 0.10
C GLY A 94 13.58 9.49 0.51
N ASN A 95 14.54 8.59 0.74
CA ASN A 95 14.31 7.20 1.13
C ASN A 95 15.19 6.78 2.33
N THR A 96 15.70 7.75 3.10
CA THR A 96 16.66 7.52 4.18
C THR A 96 16.01 7.28 5.54
N TYR A 97 14.69 7.50 5.63
CA TYR A 97 13.93 7.29 6.85
C TYR A 97 13.80 5.80 7.22
N LYS A 98 13.61 5.57 8.53
CA LYS A 98 13.27 4.26 9.07
C LYS A 98 11.75 4.13 9.19
N ILE A 99 11.23 2.93 8.92
CA ILE A 99 9.81 2.64 9.12
C ILE A 99 9.47 2.74 10.61
N PRO A 100 8.53 3.61 11.03
CA PRO A 100 8.21 3.78 12.45
C PRO A 100 7.58 2.54 13.09
N HIS A 101 8.03 2.18 14.28
CA HIS A 101 7.44 1.10 15.09
C HIS A 101 6.28 1.62 15.95
N LEU A 102 5.09 1.71 15.35
CA LEU A 102 3.90 2.31 15.97
C LEU A 102 3.24 1.50 17.10
N GLY A 103 3.77 0.33 17.49
CA GLY A 103 3.17 -0.49 18.56
C GLY A 103 1.74 -0.98 18.27
N LYS A 104 1.39 -1.15 16.99
CA LYS A 104 0.02 -1.42 16.49
C LYS A 104 -0.70 -2.58 17.19
N ASP A 105 0.04 -3.59 17.68
CA ASP A 105 -0.56 -4.71 18.43
C ASP A 105 -1.24 -4.28 19.72
N LYS A 106 -0.75 -3.22 20.37
CA LYS A 106 -1.39 -2.63 21.55
C LYS A 106 -2.78 -2.09 21.19
N TRP A 107 -2.88 -1.36 20.08
CA TRP A 107 -4.15 -0.79 19.61
C TRP A 107 -5.16 -1.87 19.23
N VAL A 108 -4.70 -2.93 18.54
CA VAL A 108 -5.56 -4.08 18.22
C VAL A 108 -6.12 -4.75 19.47
N ARG A 109 -5.29 -4.95 20.52
CA ARG A 109 -5.77 -5.54 21.78
C ARG A 109 -6.82 -4.69 22.49
N LEU A 110 -6.75 -3.36 22.34
CA LEU A 110 -7.71 -2.43 22.90
C LEU A 110 -8.96 -2.25 22.03
N GLY A 111 -9.00 -2.85 20.83
CA GLY A 111 -10.09 -2.67 19.87
C GLY A 111 -10.07 -1.30 19.18
N ASP A 112 -8.98 -0.55 19.29
CA ASP A 112 -8.86 0.86 18.88
C ASP A 112 -7.83 1.03 17.76
N LEU A 113 -7.83 0.11 16.78
CA LEU A 113 -6.97 0.27 15.62
C LEU A 113 -7.52 1.40 14.74
N LEU A 114 -6.81 2.53 14.73
CA LEU A 114 -7.13 3.69 13.91
C LEU A 114 -7.26 3.29 12.43
N LEU A 115 -8.19 3.95 11.73
CA LEU A 115 -8.31 3.86 10.26
C LEU A 115 -7.35 4.84 9.56
N SER A 116 -7.08 5.97 10.23
CA SER A 116 -6.16 7.01 9.77
C SER A 116 -5.28 7.48 10.92
N LEU A 117 -3.99 7.65 10.63
CA LEU A 117 -3.07 8.32 11.52
C LEU A 117 -3.23 9.85 11.41
N PRO A 118 -3.08 10.58 12.52
CA PRO A 118 -2.90 12.02 12.45
C PRO A 118 -1.57 12.33 11.76
N CYS A 119 -1.58 13.34 10.89
CA CYS A 119 -0.38 13.85 10.24
C CYS A 119 0.16 15.04 11.05
N SER A 120 1.48 15.09 11.26
CA SER A 120 2.10 16.16 12.05
C SER A 120 1.98 17.53 11.35
N SER A 121 1.89 18.59 12.14
CA SER A 121 1.82 19.96 11.59
C SER A 121 3.08 20.34 10.80
N GLU A 122 4.23 19.77 11.15
CA GLU A 122 5.49 19.95 10.44
C GLU A 122 5.44 19.31 9.05
N THR A 123 4.98 18.05 8.97
CA THR A 123 4.78 17.33 7.71
C THR A 123 3.89 18.11 6.76
N VAL A 124 2.77 18.66 7.26
CA VAL A 124 1.85 19.48 6.46
C VAL A 124 2.52 20.75 5.94
N LYS A 125 3.34 21.43 6.75
CA LYS A 125 4.06 22.64 6.33
C LYS A 125 5.07 22.32 5.22
N ILE A 126 5.85 21.25 5.37
CA ILE A 126 6.83 20.81 4.36
C ILE A 126 6.13 20.43 3.06
N GLY A 127 5.05 19.65 3.15
CA GLY A 127 4.27 19.25 1.97
C GLY A 127 3.67 20.44 1.23
N LYS A 128 3.14 21.44 1.95
CA LYS A 128 2.63 22.68 1.34
C LYS A 128 3.73 23.48 0.65
N ALA A 129 4.85 23.72 1.31
CA ALA A 129 5.97 24.45 0.71
C ALA A 129 6.48 23.76 -0.57
N ALA A 130 6.57 22.42 -0.57
CA ALA A 130 6.96 21.67 -1.75
C ALA A 130 5.94 21.76 -2.90
N LEU A 131 4.65 21.93 -2.61
CA LEU A 131 3.64 22.17 -3.64
C LEU A 131 3.73 23.58 -4.21
N ASP A 132 3.96 24.57 -3.35
CA ASP A 132 4.11 25.97 -3.77
C ASP A 132 5.35 26.13 -4.68
N ASP A 133 6.44 25.40 -4.42
CA ASP A 133 7.66 25.39 -5.25
C ASP A 133 7.48 24.68 -6.61
N VAL A 134 6.46 23.83 -6.77
CA VAL A 134 6.20 23.05 -8.00
C VAL A 134 5.24 23.77 -8.96
N VAL A 135 4.53 24.80 -8.50
CA VAL A 135 3.70 25.66 -9.37
C VAL A 135 4.62 26.61 -10.15
N VAL A 136 5.13 26.15 -11.29
CA VAL A 136 5.66 26.96 -12.39
C VAL A 136 4.77 26.80 -13.61
#